data_AF-A0A7S1I8N2-F1
#
_entry.id   AF-A0A7S1I8N2-F1
#
_cell.length_a   1.000
_cell.length_b   1.000
_cell.length_c   1.000
_cell.angle_alpha   90.00
_cell.angle_beta   90.00
_cell.angle_gamma   90.00
#
_symmetry.space_group_name_H-M   'P 1'
#
loop_
_entity.id
_entity.type
_entity.pdbx_description
1 polymer ?
#
loop_
_entity_poly.entity_id
_entity_poly.type
_entity_poly.pdbx_seq_one_letter_code
_entity_poly.pdbx_strand_id
1 'polypeptide(L)'
;NAVMDNVDWKQFNPEGMEVVCEQKLHALKQKGRQRRPAQYRADPALQKVQAALQSQGEEVSGVVGIIAELGHVDDEDLDRCLATTLGARMQLVLVRDRQASDQWRERLKGATGRVSLLPLDNMTKPDPPPKTIPLQSKAAGFLGTAASLVKLRPQHQGLRWVFQRLFGGCYVFDTYAHALDYRQACLQHSPPYRVP
;
A
#
# COMPACT_ATOMS: atom_id res chain seq x y z
N ASN A 1 -11.36 26.92 19.69
CA ASN A 1 -12.33 28.04 19.61
C ASN A 1 -11.71 29.40 19.96
N ALA A 2 -10.55 29.78 19.41
CA ALA A 2 -9.98 31.11 19.66
C ALA A 2 -9.22 31.70 18.45
N VAL A 3 -9.38 31.15 17.25
CA VAL A 3 -8.66 31.59 16.03
C VAL A 3 -9.60 32.27 15.00
N MET A 4 -10.92 32.33 15.27
CA MET A 4 -11.90 32.84 14.29
C MET A 4 -12.48 34.23 14.62
N ASP A 5 -12.21 34.80 15.79
CA ASP A 5 -12.87 36.05 16.23
C ASP A 5 -12.12 37.34 15.86
N ASN A 6 -11.06 37.27 15.05
CA ASN A 6 -10.23 38.45 14.73
C ASN A 6 -9.88 38.58 13.24
N VAL A 7 -10.78 38.14 12.36
CA VAL A 7 -10.65 38.35 10.91
C VAL A 7 -11.52 39.55 10.52
N ASP A 8 -10.88 40.66 10.14
CA ASP A 8 -11.57 41.84 9.62
C ASP A 8 -12.10 41.54 8.20
N TRP A 9 -13.37 41.14 8.13
CA TRP A 9 -14.05 40.76 6.89
C TRP A 9 -14.16 41.89 5.86
N LYS A 10 -13.88 43.14 6.24
CA LYS A 10 -13.88 44.28 5.30
C LYS A 10 -12.61 44.39 4.47
N GLN A 11 -11.54 43.69 4.86
CA GLN A 11 -10.28 43.58 4.11
C GLN A 11 -10.13 42.21 3.41
N PHE A 12 -11.16 41.37 3.48
CA PHE A 12 -11.15 40.04 2.87
C PHE A 12 -11.15 40.18 1.35
N ASN A 13 -10.00 39.92 0.73
CA ASN A 13 -9.86 39.87 -0.73
C ASN A 13 -10.10 38.43 -1.23
N PRO A 14 -11.29 38.11 -1.78
CA PRO A 14 -11.62 36.76 -2.23
C PRO A 14 -10.72 36.29 -3.37
N GLU A 15 -10.34 37.19 -4.30
CA GLU A 15 -9.47 36.86 -5.44
C GLU A 15 -8.05 36.50 -4.98
N GLY A 16 -7.53 37.22 -3.97
CA GLY A 16 -6.22 36.91 -3.37
C GLY A 16 -6.20 35.56 -2.66
N MET A 17 -7.30 35.18 -2.01
CA MET A 17 -7.46 33.87 -1.36
C MET A 17 -7.63 32.73 -2.36
N GLU A 18 -8.32 32.97 -3.47
CA GLU A 18 -8.44 31.99 -4.57
C GLU A 18 -7.07 31.65 -5.15
N VAL A 19 -6.25 32.66 -5.46
CA VAL A 19 -4.87 32.45 -5.94
C VAL A 19 -4.01 31.70 -4.92
N VAL A 20 -4.12 32.01 -3.62
CA VAL A 20 -3.38 31.29 -2.56
C VAL A 20 -3.86 29.84 -2.43
N CYS A 21 -5.16 29.59 -2.55
CA CYS A 21 -5.74 28.25 -2.54
C CYS A 21 -5.31 27.46 -3.78
N GLU A 22 -5.32 28.06 -4.96
CA GLU A 22 -4.84 27.45 -6.19
C GLU A 22 -3.34 27.14 -6.13
N GLN A 23 -2.52 28.06 -5.62
CA GLN A 23 -1.09 27.84 -5.41
C GLN A 23 -0.84 26.71 -4.40
N LYS A 24 -1.54 26.69 -3.26
CA LYS A 24 -1.45 25.58 -2.30
C LYS A 24 -1.94 24.27 -2.90
N LEU A 25 -3.03 24.28 -3.67
CA LEU A 25 -3.53 23.10 -4.37
C LEU A 25 -2.53 22.61 -5.41
N HIS A 26 -1.89 23.50 -6.16
CA HIS A 26 -0.87 23.17 -7.14
C HIS A 26 0.39 22.61 -6.46
N ALA A 27 0.84 23.21 -5.36
CA ALA A 27 1.95 22.72 -4.54
C ALA A 27 1.64 21.35 -3.90
N LEU A 28 0.40 21.13 -3.42
CA LEU A 28 -0.06 19.84 -2.88
C LEU A 28 -0.17 18.78 -3.99
N LYS A 29 -0.68 19.14 -5.17
CA LYS A 29 -0.69 18.27 -6.35
C LYS A 29 0.73 17.92 -6.80
N GLN A 30 1.66 18.86 -6.76
CA GLN A 30 3.08 18.65 -7.07
C GLN A 30 3.78 17.77 -6.02
N LYS A 31 3.53 17.99 -4.73
CA LYS A 31 3.99 17.09 -3.65
C LYS A 31 3.41 15.68 -3.78
N GLY A 32 2.15 15.55 -4.19
CA GLY A 32 1.54 14.27 -4.54
C GLY A 32 2.14 13.59 -5.78
N ARG A 33 2.82 14.33 -6.66
CA ARG A 33 3.58 13.80 -7.80
C ARG A 33 5.03 13.46 -7.44
N GLN A 34 5.66 14.21 -6.53
CA GLN A 34 6.97 13.91 -5.94
C GLN A 34 6.88 12.79 -4.89
N ARG A 35 6.03 11.79 -5.11
CA ARG A 35 6.02 10.61 -4.26
C ARG A 35 7.30 9.84 -4.52
N ARG A 36 8.03 9.55 -3.43
CA ARG A 36 9.29 8.81 -3.46
C ARG A 36 9.08 7.54 -4.28
N PRO A 37 9.95 7.23 -5.26
CA PRO A 37 9.92 5.93 -5.89
C PRO A 37 10.16 4.90 -4.79
N ALA A 38 9.34 3.86 -4.76
CA ALA A 38 9.48 2.84 -3.74
C ALA A 38 10.89 2.21 -3.82
N GLN A 39 11.53 2.08 -2.67
CA GLN A 39 12.91 1.60 -2.61
C GLN A 39 12.94 0.08 -2.78
N TYR A 40 13.00 -0.39 -4.02
CA TYR A 40 13.26 -1.79 -4.33
C TYR A 40 14.39 -1.92 -5.35
N ARG A 41 15.03 -3.10 -5.37
CA ARG A 41 16.16 -3.36 -6.26
C ARG A 41 15.68 -3.30 -7.71
N ALA A 42 16.31 -2.46 -8.51
CA ALA A 42 16.05 -2.35 -9.93
C ALA A 42 16.49 -3.64 -10.66
N ASP A 43 15.57 -4.59 -10.82
CA ASP A 43 15.78 -5.78 -11.64
C ASP A 43 15.47 -5.45 -13.13
N PRO A 44 16.36 -5.77 -14.08
CA PRO A 44 16.15 -5.46 -15.49
C PRO A 44 14.87 -6.07 -16.08
N ALA A 45 14.47 -7.27 -15.62
CA ALA A 45 13.23 -7.89 -16.05
C ALA A 45 12.01 -7.13 -15.49
N LEU A 46 12.09 -6.58 -14.27
CA LEU A 46 11.04 -5.75 -13.69
C LEU A 46 10.90 -4.42 -14.43
N GLN A 47 12.01 -3.81 -14.82
CA GLN A 47 12.02 -2.59 -15.64
C GLN A 47 11.33 -2.81 -17.00
N LYS A 48 11.53 -3.96 -17.64
CA LYS A 48 10.85 -4.29 -18.90
C LYS A 48 9.33 -4.34 -18.73
N VAL A 49 8.85 -4.96 -17.65
CA VAL A 49 7.41 -5.03 -17.33
C VAL A 49 6.86 -3.64 -17.06
N GLN A 50 7.58 -2.83 -16.29
CA GLN A 50 7.20 -1.46 -15.98
C GLN A 50 7.14 -0.57 -17.24
N ALA A 51 8.12 -0.69 -18.13
CA ALA A 51 8.15 0.04 -19.40
C ALA A 51 6.96 -0.34 -20.30
N ALA A 52 6.57 -1.61 -20.33
CA ALA A 52 5.39 -2.05 -21.07
C ALA A 52 4.09 -1.51 -20.46
N LEU A 53 3.96 -1.50 -19.13
CA LEU A 53 2.81 -0.88 -18.46
C LEU A 53 2.71 0.61 -18.80
N GLN A 54 3.83 1.34 -18.79
CA GLN A 54 3.88 2.77 -19.11
C GLN A 54 3.57 3.08 -20.58
N SER A 55 4.02 2.23 -21.51
CA SER A 55 3.87 2.47 -22.96
C SER A 55 2.57 1.94 -23.54
N GLN A 56 2.07 0.81 -23.06
CA GLN A 56 0.90 0.12 -23.62
C GLN A 56 -0.34 0.23 -22.73
N GLY A 57 -0.19 0.63 -21.46
CA GLY A 57 -1.27 0.67 -20.48
C GLY A 57 -1.63 -0.71 -19.92
N GLU A 58 -2.50 -0.71 -18.91
CA GLU A 58 -2.94 -1.91 -18.18
C GLU A 58 -3.71 -2.90 -19.08
N GLU A 59 -4.63 -2.41 -19.91
CA GLU A 59 -5.49 -3.25 -20.77
C GLU A 59 -4.71 -4.11 -21.76
N VAL A 60 -3.66 -3.54 -22.35
CA VAL A 60 -2.84 -4.20 -23.39
C VAL A 60 -1.73 -5.03 -22.77
N SER A 61 -1.08 -4.51 -21.73
CA SER A 61 0.00 -5.24 -21.06
C SER A 61 -0.51 -6.36 -20.15
N GLY A 62 -1.75 -6.29 -19.69
CA GLY A 62 -2.31 -7.18 -18.66
C GLY A 62 -1.68 -6.99 -17.28
N VAL A 63 -0.85 -5.95 -17.11
CA VAL A 63 -0.15 -5.62 -15.86
C VAL A 63 -0.96 -4.56 -15.12
N VAL A 64 -1.37 -4.87 -13.90
CA VAL A 64 -2.09 -3.92 -13.02
C VAL A 64 -1.11 -2.96 -12.36
N GLY A 65 0.05 -3.48 -11.93
CA GLY A 65 1.13 -2.68 -11.37
C GLY A 65 2.03 -3.44 -10.42
N ILE A 66 3.08 -2.76 -9.95
CA ILE A 66 4.02 -3.29 -8.97
C ILE A 66 3.49 -2.96 -7.57
N ILE A 67 3.48 -3.92 -6.64
CA ILE A 67 2.95 -3.72 -5.26
C ILE A 67 3.50 -2.44 -4.62
N ALA A 68 4.80 -2.21 -4.77
CA ALA A 68 5.48 -1.04 -4.25
C ALA A 68 4.99 0.31 -4.82
N GLU A 69 4.40 0.33 -6.01
CA GLU A 69 3.92 1.55 -6.69
C GLU A 69 2.41 1.79 -6.53
N LEU A 70 1.68 0.74 -6.12
CA LEU A 70 0.22 0.74 -6.02
C LEU A 70 -0.29 1.45 -4.75
N GLY A 71 0.52 1.51 -3.69
CA GLY A 71 0.19 2.13 -2.42
C GLY A 71 1.31 3.02 -1.87
N HIS A 72 1.00 3.84 -0.88
CA HIS A 72 1.97 4.63 -0.12
C HIS A 72 1.50 4.81 1.32
N VAL A 73 2.42 5.18 2.22
CA VAL A 73 2.13 5.63 3.58
C VAL A 73 2.70 7.04 3.73
N ASP A 74 2.01 7.91 4.47
CA ASP A 74 2.45 9.31 4.65
C ASP A 74 3.66 9.42 5.59
N ASP A 75 3.71 8.55 6.60
CA ASP A 75 4.80 8.47 7.56
C ASP A 75 5.97 7.66 6.96
N GLU A 76 7.14 8.29 6.85
CA GLU A 76 8.31 7.69 6.21
C GLU A 76 8.89 6.49 6.99
N ASP A 77 8.84 6.52 8.31
CA ASP A 77 9.39 5.45 9.14
C ASP A 77 8.45 4.24 9.12
N LEU A 78 7.14 4.49 9.10
CA LEU A 78 6.15 3.45 8.90
C LEU A 78 6.23 2.85 7.49
N ASP A 79 6.37 3.68 6.44
CA ASP A 79 6.57 3.22 5.06
C ASP A 79 7.78 2.28 4.96
N ARG A 80 8.92 2.69 5.54
CA ARG A 80 10.14 1.88 5.61
C ARG A 80 9.92 0.57 6.38
N CYS A 81 9.25 0.63 7.53
CA CYS A 81 8.95 -0.55 8.35
C CYS A 81 8.10 -1.58 7.58
N LEU A 82 7.05 -1.10 6.89
CA LEU A 82 6.19 -1.96 6.08
C LEU A 82 6.92 -2.52 4.86
N ALA A 83 7.74 -1.72 4.19
CA ALA A 83 8.57 -2.16 3.07
C ALA A 83 9.57 -3.25 3.50
N THR A 84 10.23 -3.09 4.66
CA THR A 84 11.11 -4.10 5.23
C THR A 84 10.35 -5.38 5.60
N THR A 85 9.14 -5.24 6.15
CA THR A 85 8.30 -6.39 6.54
C THR A 85 7.83 -7.20 5.32
N LEU A 86 7.46 -6.53 4.22
CA LEU A 86 7.11 -7.19 2.96
C LEU A 86 8.33 -7.77 2.23
N GLY A 87 9.48 -7.10 2.33
CA GLY A 87 10.74 -7.51 1.72
C GLY A 87 10.59 -7.72 0.21
N ALA A 88 10.95 -8.92 -0.26
CA ALA A 88 10.88 -9.28 -1.68
C ALA A 88 9.46 -9.15 -2.27
N ARG A 89 8.40 -9.24 -1.45
CA ARG A 89 7.01 -9.10 -1.91
C ARG A 89 6.69 -7.70 -2.47
N MET A 90 7.50 -6.70 -2.14
CA MET A 90 7.37 -5.35 -2.72
C MET A 90 7.57 -5.35 -4.24
N GLN A 91 8.40 -6.25 -4.77
CA GLN A 91 8.72 -6.36 -6.20
C GLN A 91 7.72 -7.23 -6.98
N LEU A 92 6.66 -7.72 -6.32
CA LEU A 92 5.63 -8.50 -7.00
C LEU A 92 4.88 -7.62 -8.00
N VAL A 93 4.71 -8.17 -9.19
CA VAL A 93 3.91 -7.57 -10.25
C VAL A 93 2.54 -8.20 -10.24
N LEU A 94 1.50 -7.40 -10.00
CA LEU A 94 0.13 -7.83 -10.18
C LEU A 94 -0.21 -7.88 -11.67
N VAL A 95 -0.74 -9.03 -12.09
CA VAL A 95 -1.26 -9.24 -13.44
C VAL A 95 -2.72 -9.63 -13.37
N ARG A 96 -3.49 -9.24 -14.40
CA ARG A 96 -4.95 -9.38 -14.42
C ARG A 96 -5.40 -10.83 -14.22
N ASP A 97 -4.73 -11.76 -14.89
CA ASP A 97 -5.10 -13.16 -14.94
C ASP A 97 -3.88 -14.05 -15.21
N ARG A 98 -4.07 -15.38 -15.11
CA ARG A 98 -3.04 -16.37 -15.38
C ARG A 98 -2.56 -16.33 -16.84
N GLN A 99 -3.43 -16.03 -17.80
CA GLN A 99 -3.05 -15.97 -19.22
C GLN A 99 -2.03 -14.85 -19.47
N ALA A 100 -2.26 -13.65 -18.91
CA ALA A 100 -1.33 -12.54 -18.96
C ALA A 100 -0.01 -12.89 -18.27
N SER A 101 -0.07 -13.61 -17.15
CA SER A 101 1.14 -14.12 -16.48
C SER A 101 1.96 -15.03 -17.38
N ASP A 102 1.34 -15.98 -18.06
CA ASP A 102 2.03 -16.93 -18.92
C ASP A 102 2.63 -16.24 -20.17
N GLN A 103 1.91 -15.27 -20.74
CA GLN A 103 2.45 -14.41 -21.81
C GLN A 103 3.69 -13.63 -21.36
N TRP A 104 3.66 -13.07 -20.14
CA TRP A 104 4.81 -12.39 -19.57
C TRP A 104 5.97 -13.32 -19.29
N ARG A 105 5.72 -14.53 -18.80
CA ARG A 105 6.77 -15.54 -18.62
C ARG A 105 7.45 -15.88 -19.94
N GLU A 106 6.68 -15.97 -21.04
CA GLU A 106 7.23 -16.17 -22.38
C GLU A 106 8.10 -14.98 -22.83
N ARG A 107 7.57 -13.76 -22.72
CA ARG A 107 8.28 -12.52 -23.10
C ARG A 107 9.55 -12.27 -22.29
N LEU A 108 9.61 -12.78 -21.07
CA LEU A 108 10.76 -12.64 -20.17
C LEU A 108 11.76 -13.81 -20.27
N LYS A 109 11.52 -14.81 -21.14
CA LYS A 109 12.53 -15.86 -21.38
C LYS A 109 13.82 -15.24 -21.90
N GLY A 110 14.94 -15.60 -21.26
CA GLY A 110 16.26 -15.07 -21.61
C GLY A 110 16.51 -13.61 -21.16
N ALA A 111 15.57 -12.98 -20.45
CA ALA A 111 15.86 -11.71 -19.79
C ALA A 111 16.82 -11.92 -18.61
N THR A 112 17.69 -10.93 -18.37
CA THR A 112 18.52 -10.90 -17.17
C THR A 112 17.67 -10.47 -15.97
N GLY A 113 17.67 -11.28 -14.93
CA GLY A 113 16.87 -11.04 -13.72
C GLY A 113 15.62 -11.90 -13.62
N ARG A 114 14.86 -11.73 -12.53
CA ARG A 114 13.65 -12.52 -12.25
C ARG A 114 12.55 -11.60 -11.74
N VAL A 115 11.36 -11.75 -12.34
CA VAL A 115 10.14 -11.10 -11.88
C VAL A 115 9.19 -12.14 -11.32
N SER A 116 8.67 -11.86 -10.13
CA SER A 116 7.58 -12.64 -9.56
C SER A 116 6.25 -12.01 -9.99
N LEU A 117 5.53 -12.73 -10.83
CA LEU A 117 4.19 -12.35 -11.30
C LEU A 117 3.14 -12.93 -10.35
N LEU A 118 2.15 -12.14 -9.99
CA LEU A 118 1.05 -12.52 -9.12
C LEU A 118 -0.29 -12.27 -9.84
N PRO A 119 -0.88 -13.34 -10.40
CA PRO A 119 -2.18 -13.26 -11.05
C PRO A 119 -3.32 -13.05 -10.06
N LEU A 120 -4.23 -12.12 -10.35
CA LEU A 120 -5.36 -11.82 -9.45
C LEU A 120 -6.36 -12.98 -9.35
N ASP A 121 -6.50 -13.79 -10.40
CA ASP A 121 -7.35 -14.98 -10.45
C ASP A 121 -6.87 -16.10 -9.51
N ASN A 122 -5.55 -16.25 -9.34
CA ASN A 122 -4.95 -17.20 -8.40
C ASN A 122 -5.08 -16.76 -6.94
N MET A 123 -5.51 -15.52 -6.69
CA MET A 123 -5.67 -14.99 -5.35
C MET A 123 -7.12 -15.10 -4.86
N THR A 124 -7.37 -16.05 -3.97
CA THR A 124 -8.49 -16.02 -3.01
C THR A 124 -8.55 -14.69 -2.24
N LYS A 125 -9.73 -14.08 -2.22
CA LYS A 125 -10.00 -12.93 -1.35
C LYS A 125 -9.99 -13.41 0.12
N PRO A 126 -9.41 -12.63 1.05
CA PRO A 126 -9.57 -12.90 2.47
C PRO A 126 -11.05 -12.91 2.84
N ASP A 127 -11.42 -13.74 3.80
CA ASP A 127 -12.76 -13.69 4.38
C ASP A 127 -13.03 -12.29 4.96
N PRO A 128 -14.28 -11.81 4.89
CA PRO A 128 -14.62 -10.55 5.51
C PRO A 128 -14.26 -10.60 7.00
N PRO A 129 -13.73 -9.49 7.56
CA PRO A 129 -13.39 -9.46 8.98
C PRO A 129 -14.63 -9.81 9.82
N PRO A 130 -14.47 -10.58 10.91
CA PRO A 130 -15.59 -10.92 11.77
C PRO A 130 -16.27 -9.65 12.31
N LYS A 131 -17.60 -9.70 12.51
CA LYS A 131 -18.39 -8.55 13.00
C LYS A 131 -18.04 -8.13 14.44
N THR A 132 -17.20 -8.89 15.12
CA THR A 132 -16.73 -8.59 16.47
C THR A 132 -15.56 -7.62 16.43
N ILE A 133 -15.52 -6.71 17.41
CA ILE A 133 -14.36 -5.85 17.66
C ILE A 133 -13.15 -6.76 17.90
N PRO A 134 -12.15 -6.79 16.99
CA PRO A 134 -11.03 -7.71 17.11
C PRO A 134 -10.29 -7.45 18.42
N LEU A 135 -9.85 -8.48 19.15
CA LEU A 135 -9.12 -8.35 20.42
C LEU A 135 -7.94 -7.35 20.30
N GLN A 136 -7.36 -7.28 19.10
CA GLN A 136 -6.31 -6.35 18.68
C GLN A 136 -6.66 -4.88 18.90
N SER A 137 -7.90 -4.48 18.61
CA SER A 137 -8.33 -3.09 18.71
C SER A 137 -8.50 -2.59 20.15
N LYS A 138 -8.43 -3.49 21.13
CA LYS A 138 -8.41 -3.16 22.56
C LYS A 138 -7.00 -3.17 23.15
N ALA A 139 -5.99 -3.61 22.39
CA ALA A 139 -4.61 -3.63 22.85
C ALA A 139 -4.06 -2.20 22.91
N ALA A 140 -3.29 -1.90 23.96
CA ALA A 140 -2.61 -0.61 24.09
C ALA A 140 -1.70 -0.35 22.88
N GLY A 141 -1.70 0.89 22.39
CA GLY A 141 -0.83 1.29 21.28
C GLY A 141 -1.17 0.73 19.90
N PHE A 142 -2.30 0.04 19.71
CA PHE A 142 -2.67 -0.50 18.42
C PHE A 142 -3.07 0.61 17.42
N LEU A 143 -2.32 0.72 16.32
CA LEU A 143 -2.56 1.72 15.27
C LEU A 143 -3.44 1.19 14.14
N GLY A 144 -3.43 -0.12 13.90
CA GLY A 144 -4.23 -0.75 12.85
C GLY A 144 -3.54 -1.93 12.19
N THR A 145 -4.16 -2.42 11.11
CA THR A 145 -3.54 -3.42 10.24
C THR A 145 -2.63 -2.74 9.23
N ALA A 146 -1.53 -3.37 8.84
CA ALA A 146 -0.63 -2.80 7.83
C ALA A 146 -1.38 -2.45 6.53
N ALA A 147 -2.31 -3.32 6.08
CA ALA A 147 -3.12 -3.07 4.89
C ALA A 147 -4.13 -1.91 5.03
N SER A 148 -4.57 -1.56 6.26
CA SER A 148 -5.45 -0.40 6.47
C SER A 148 -4.68 0.92 6.41
N LEU A 149 -3.41 0.90 6.82
CA LEU A 149 -2.52 2.06 6.88
C LEU A 149 -1.97 2.46 5.49
N VAL A 150 -1.85 1.50 4.57
CA VAL A 150 -1.47 1.79 3.18
C VAL A 150 -2.59 2.51 2.44
N LYS A 151 -2.27 3.71 1.93
CA LYS A 151 -3.14 4.52 1.06
C LYS A 151 -2.98 4.10 -0.39
N LEU A 152 -4.04 3.50 -0.93
CA LEU A 152 -4.11 3.15 -2.33
C LEU A 152 -4.54 4.35 -3.18
N ARG A 153 -4.08 4.38 -4.43
CA ARG A 153 -4.57 5.36 -5.41
C ARG A 153 -6.07 5.13 -5.66
N PRO A 154 -6.86 6.17 -6.00
CA PRO A 154 -8.31 6.05 -6.21
C PRO A 154 -8.69 4.91 -7.18
N GLN A 155 -7.98 4.81 -8.30
CA GLN A 155 -8.14 3.75 -9.30
C GLN A 155 -7.85 2.32 -8.80
N HIS A 156 -7.09 2.16 -7.72
CA HIS A 156 -6.67 0.86 -7.18
C HIS A 156 -7.37 0.51 -5.86
N GLN A 157 -8.40 1.26 -5.43
CA GLN A 157 -9.08 0.98 -4.17
C GLN A 157 -9.68 -0.43 -4.11
N GLY A 158 -10.13 -0.96 -5.26
CA GLY A 158 -10.61 -2.34 -5.39
C GLY A 158 -9.57 -3.43 -5.13
N LEU A 159 -8.28 -3.07 -5.02
CA LEU A 159 -7.16 -3.98 -4.74
C LEU A 159 -6.79 -4.05 -3.25
N ARG A 160 -7.57 -3.41 -2.35
CA ARG A 160 -7.31 -3.44 -0.90
C ARG A 160 -7.09 -4.85 -0.36
N TRP A 161 -7.90 -5.80 -0.83
CA TRP A 161 -7.84 -7.20 -0.42
C TRP A 161 -6.52 -7.89 -0.79
N VAL A 162 -5.84 -7.42 -1.83
CA VAL A 162 -4.50 -7.90 -2.21
C VAL A 162 -3.49 -7.56 -1.11
N PHE A 163 -3.50 -6.30 -0.67
CA PHE A 163 -2.64 -5.83 0.43
C PHE A 163 -2.98 -6.55 1.74
N GLN A 164 -4.26 -6.78 2.03
CA GLN A 164 -4.69 -7.56 3.20
C GLN A 164 -4.10 -8.98 3.18
N ARG A 165 -4.07 -9.62 1.99
CA ARG A 165 -3.46 -10.95 1.85
C ARG A 165 -1.93 -10.91 1.97
N LEU A 166 -1.28 -9.91 1.36
CA LEU A 166 0.18 -9.81 1.36
C LEU A 166 0.74 -9.50 2.76
N PHE A 167 0.06 -8.63 3.51
CA PHE A 167 0.42 -8.29 4.89
C PHE A 167 -0.08 -9.32 5.92
N GLY A 168 -0.81 -10.37 5.51
CA GLY A 168 -1.34 -11.46 6.33
C GLY A 168 -1.16 -11.35 7.85
N GLY A 169 -2.10 -10.67 8.53
CA GLY A 169 -2.11 -10.55 9.99
C GLY A 169 -1.06 -9.59 10.59
N CYS A 170 -0.42 -8.76 9.78
CA CYS A 170 0.52 -7.74 10.26
C CYS A 170 -0.24 -6.59 10.93
N TYR A 171 0.05 -6.41 12.22
CA TYR A 171 -0.51 -5.39 13.09
C TYR A 171 0.57 -4.37 13.42
N VAL A 172 0.22 -3.10 13.39
CA VAL A 172 1.13 -1.99 13.67
C VAL A 172 0.78 -1.40 15.02
N PHE A 173 1.82 -1.17 15.82
CA PHE A 173 1.74 -0.55 17.14
C PHE A 173 2.64 0.69 17.18
N ASP A 174 2.33 1.61 18.08
CA ASP A 174 3.12 2.83 18.31
C ASP A 174 4.52 2.57 18.89
N THR A 175 4.68 1.51 19.69
CA THR A 175 5.93 1.14 20.36
C THR A 175 6.20 -0.35 20.30
N TYR A 176 7.48 -0.71 20.38
CA TYR A 176 7.91 -2.11 20.44
C TYR A 176 7.38 -2.84 21.69
N ALA A 177 7.29 -2.15 22.83
CA ALA A 177 6.79 -2.72 24.07
C ALA A 177 5.33 -3.17 23.94
N HIS A 178 4.44 -2.29 23.44
CA HIS A 178 3.05 -2.63 23.19
C HIS A 178 2.88 -3.79 22.19
N ALA A 179 3.70 -3.82 21.13
CA ALA A 179 3.70 -4.92 20.18
C ALA A 179 4.11 -6.26 20.83
N LEU A 180 5.09 -6.22 21.74
CA LEU A 180 5.58 -7.39 22.45
C LEU A 180 4.53 -7.92 23.45
N ASP A 181 3.90 -7.04 24.21
CA ASP A 181 2.84 -7.38 25.16
C ASP A 181 1.65 -8.03 24.44
N TYR A 182 1.22 -7.44 23.33
CA TYR A 182 0.17 -8.03 22.49
C TYR A 182 0.57 -9.41 21.97
N ARG A 183 1.80 -9.58 21.45
CA ARG A 183 2.31 -10.88 20.99
C ARG A 183 2.30 -11.92 22.12
N GLN A 184 2.73 -11.55 23.32
CA GLN A 184 2.72 -12.45 24.49
C GLN A 184 1.29 -12.84 24.88
N ALA A 185 0.36 -11.89 24.92
CA ALA A 185 -1.04 -12.17 25.17
C ALA A 185 -1.64 -13.14 24.13
N CYS A 186 -1.31 -12.98 22.84
CA CYS A 186 -1.74 -13.92 21.80
C CYS A 186 -1.20 -15.33 22.01
N LEU A 187 0.07 -15.48 22.42
CA LEU A 187 0.66 -16.80 22.67
C LEU A 187 0.00 -17.52 23.84
N GLN A 188 -0.39 -16.78 24.88
CA GLN A 188 -1.08 -17.34 26.05
C GLN A 188 -2.52 -17.79 25.75
N HIS A 189 -3.19 -17.15 24.79
CA HIS A 189 -4.57 -17.43 24.40
C HIS A 189 -4.70 -18.28 23.13
N SER A 190 -3.58 -18.68 22.52
CA SER A 190 -3.61 -19.51 21.31
C SER A 190 -3.95 -20.96 21.70
N PRO A 191 -4.96 -21.58 21.09
CA PRO A 191 -5.20 -23.01 21.30
C PRO A 191 -3.94 -23.80 20.91
N PRO A 192 -3.63 -24.92 21.61
CA PRO A 192 -2.52 -25.76 21.21
C PRO A 192 -2.71 -26.16 19.75
N TYR A 193 -1.66 -26.02 18.95
CA TYR A 193 -1.63 -26.41 17.55
C TYR A 193 -2.23 -27.82 17.40
N ARG A 194 -3.42 -27.95 16.80
CA ARG A 194 -3.87 -29.24 16.27
C ARG A 194 -3.05 -29.52 15.04
N VAL A 195 -1.99 -30.29 15.20
CA VAL A 195 -1.40 -31.02 14.08
C VAL A 195 -2.45 -31.99 13.53
N PRO A 196 -2.63 -32.07 12.19
CA PRO A 196 -3.53 -33.02 11.56
C PRO A 196 -3.10 -34.47 11.79
#